data_AF-A0A2P8VR80-F1
#
_entry.id   AF-A0A2P8VR80-F1
#
_cell.length_a   1.000
_cell.length_b   1.000
_cell.length_c   1.000
_cell.angle_alpha   90.00
_cell.angle_beta   90.00
_cell.angle_gamma   90.00
#
_symmetry.space_group_name_H-M   'P 1'
#
loop_
_entity.id
_entity.type
_entity.pdbx_description
1 polymer ?
#
loop_
_entity_poly.entity_id
_entity_poly.type
_entity_poly.pdbx_seq_one_letter_code
_entity_poly.pdbx_strand_id
1 'polypeptide(L)'
;MKTQVCSVADSSTRELSVLVQHELQNPLLNLQGALRLLSTGRFGKLSSEGSQLLHQAVVNLDRLQRLAIAVEEQPQSLKAILSEEQLRLLALQRDLPRAIINREIYLVYQPIFNPAANQIIGFEALARWQHPIYGAIPPNVFIPLAEEQDLIHSMGKNLIEEACCQLRAWQKTFPEHQNLTISVNLSVLQLSKLDLPHHIEQVVAATKINPANLKLEITESAIIENSEVVSEVLQRLRGLGVKLHLDDFGTGYSALSRLQGLPVDTLKIDRSFVANKNWEICEVILTLANKLGLRVIVEGIETQEEATILGQLGFQQMQGYLFSHPLSAEMATSHLEKTVPTTRHLFPTAIQEKCPCLVSASMLPVAS
;
A
#
# COMPACT_ATOMS: atom_id res chain seq x y z
N MET A 1 -3.62 -37.75 -35.85
CA MET A 1 -3.50 -36.34 -35.42
C MET A 1 -3.96 -36.23 -33.97
N LYS A 2 -3.02 -36.24 -33.02
CA LYS A 2 -3.26 -35.82 -31.63
C LYS A 2 -2.24 -34.72 -31.35
N THR A 3 -2.69 -33.49 -31.45
CA THR A 3 -1.89 -32.29 -31.29
C THR A 3 -2.05 -31.81 -29.84
N GLN A 4 -0.95 -31.87 -29.10
CA GLN A 4 -0.38 -30.73 -28.38
C GLN A 4 -1.26 -30.06 -27.31
N VAL A 5 -1.24 -30.64 -26.11
CA VAL A 5 -1.52 -29.96 -24.82
C VAL A 5 -0.39 -30.35 -23.84
N CYS A 6 0.81 -29.83 -24.08
CA CYS A 6 1.96 -29.95 -23.16
C CYS A 6 2.97 -28.88 -23.57
N SER A 7 2.87 -27.68 -22.99
CA SER A 7 3.96 -26.69 -23.11
C SER A 7 3.95 -25.60 -22.03
N VAL A 8 2.85 -25.36 -21.31
CA VAL A 8 2.77 -24.25 -20.34
C VAL A 8 3.13 -24.67 -18.91
N ALA A 9 2.81 -25.91 -18.49
CA ALA A 9 3.11 -26.38 -17.13
C ALA A 9 4.59 -26.75 -16.92
N ASP A 10 5.33 -27.01 -18.00
CA ASP A 10 6.71 -27.51 -17.99
C ASP A 10 7.76 -26.39 -18.02
N SER A 11 7.35 -25.17 -18.44
CA SER A 11 8.20 -23.97 -18.36
C SER A 11 8.23 -23.40 -16.95
N SER A 12 7.08 -23.34 -16.26
CA SER A 12 6.98 -22.84 -14.88
C SER A 12 7.78 -23.68 -13.88
N THR A 13 7.81 -25.00 -14.05
CA THR A 13 8.62 -25.91 -13.21
C THR A 13 10.11 -25.75 -13.44
N ARG A 14 10.55 -25.52 -14.68
CA ARG A 14 11.96 -25.23 -15.00
C ARG A 14 12.40 -23.87 -14.46
N GLU A 15 11.57 -22.84 -14.56
CA GLU A 15 11.85 -21.51 -14.01
C GLU A 15 11.95 -21.53 -12.47
N LEU A 16 11.10 -22.29 -11.79
CA LEU A 16 11.15 -22.49 -10.34
C LEU A 16 12.39 -23.28 -9.90
N SER A 17 12.84 -24.27 -10.67
CA SER A 17 14.06 -25.04 -10.39
C SER A 17 15.31 -24.16 -10.45
N VAL A 18 15.41 -23.30 -11.47
CA VAL A 18 16.51 -22.30 -11.57
C VAL A 18 16.44 -21.30 -10.42
N LEU A 19 15.23 -20.93 -9.97
CA LEU A 19 15.03 -20.02 -8.84
C LEU A 19 15.52 -20.58 -7.51
N VAL A 20 15.16 -21.83 -7.21
CA VAL A 20 15.64 -22.53 -6.00
C VAL A 20 17.16 -22.65 -6.01
N GLN A 21 17.76 -22.89 -7.18
CA GLN A 21 19.20 -23.02 -7.34
C GLN A 21 19.93 -21.69 -7.05
N HIS A 22 19.50 -20.58 -7.64
CA HIS A 22 20.22 -19.31 -7.51
C HIS A 22 19.93 -18.58 -6.17
N GLU A 23 18.69 -18.60 -5.69
CA GLU A 23 18.26 -17.80 -4.53
C GLU A 23 18.43 -18.52 -3.18
N LEU A 24 18.47 -19.85 -3.16
CA LEU A 24 18.61 -20.62 -1.91
C LEU A 24 19.95 -21.33 -1.79
N GLN A 25 20.44 -21.98 -2.85
CA GLN A 25 21.61 -22.87 -2.76
C GLN A 25 22.90 -22.12 -2.43
N ASN A 26 23.14 -20.97 -3.08
CA ASN A 26 24.35 -20.16 -2.87
C ASN A 26 24.39 -19.50 -1.48
N PRO A 27 23.33 -18.85 -0.98
CA PRO A 27 23.30 -18.33 0.40
C PRO A 27 23.43 -19.43 1.46
N LEU A 28 22.78 -20.59 1.28
CA LEU A 28 22.88 -21.72 2.21
C LEU A 28 24.30 -22.28 2.28
N LEU A 29 24.97 -22.44 1.14
CA LEU A 29 26.38 -22.85 1.06
C LEU A 29 27.32 -21.88 1.80
N ASN A 30 27.11 -20.57 1.60
CA ASN A 30 27.91 -19.53 2.26
C ASN A 30 27.70 -19.50 3.78
N LEU A 31 26.44 -19.60 4.24
CA LEU A 31 26.10 -19.66 5.66
C LEU A 31 26.63 -20.95 6.32
N GLN A 32 26.52 -22.08 5.63
CA GLN A 32 27.08 -23.34 6.11
C GLN A 32 28.60 -23.28 6.24
N GLY A 33 29.29 -22.66 5.27
CA GLY A 33 30.72 -22.40 5.31
C GLY A 33 31.13 -21.53 6.49
N ALA A 34 30.43 -20.40 6.70
CA ALA A 34 30.69 -19.49 7.81
C ALA A 34 30.50 -20.15 9.19
N LEU A 35 29.43 -20.93 9.37
CA LEU A 35 29.15 -21.61 10.63
C LEU A 35 30.09 -22.80 10.88
N ARG A 36 30.53 -23.51 9.85
CA ARG A 36 31.59 -24.53 9.96
C ARG A 36 32.93 -23.91 10.35
N LEU A 37 33.26 -22.73 9.83
CA LEU A 37 34.45 -21.99 10.26
C LEU A 37 34.36 -21.59 11.73
N LEU A 38 33.20 -21.11 12.18
CA LEU A 38 32.95 -20.80 13.59
C LEU A 38 33.05 -22.05 14.49
N SER A 39 32.62 -23.22 14.00
CA SER A 39 32.70 -24.47 14.77
C SER A 39 34.12 -25.04 14.87
N THR A 40 35.08 -24.55 14.08
CA THR A 40 36.50 -24.94 14.22
C THR A 40 37.19 -24.38 15.47
N GLY A 41 36.53 -23.49 16.22
CA GLY A 41 37.08 -22.90 17.45
C GLY A 41 38.19 -21.88 17.23
N ARG A 42 38.47 -21.48 15.98
CA ARG A 42 39.51 -20.51 15.61
C ARG A 42 39.19 -19.05 15.95
N PHE A 43 37.95 -18.75 16.34
CA PHE A 43 37.48 -17.39 16.67
C PHE A 43 37.23 -17.15 18.17
N GLY A 44 37.63 -18.10 19.04
CA GLY A 44 37.44 -18.03 20.50
C GLY A 44 36.64 -19.21 21.06
N LYS A 45 36.61 -19.35 22.39
CA LYS A 45 35.81 -20.39 23.07
C LYS A 45 34.35 -19.94 23.17
N LEU A 46 33.47 -20.63 22.47
CA LEU A 46 32.02 -20.51 22.66
C LEU A 46 31.61 -21.10 24.02
N SER A 47 30.54 -20.57 24.62
CA SER A 47 29.89 -21.21 25.76
C SER A 47 29.29 -22.57 25.34
N SER A 48 29.03 -23.45 26.30
CA SER A 48 28.40 -24.75 26.04
C SER A 48 27.06 -24.62 25.29
N GLU A 49 26.27 -23.62 25.64
CA GLU A 49 24.99 -23.29 25.00
C GLU A 49 25.20 -22.72 23.58
N GLY A 50 26.19 -21.84 23.39
CA GLY A 50 26.55 -21.31 22.08
C GLY A 50 27.07 -22.39 21.11
N SER A 51 27.82 -23.37 21.62
CA SER A 51 28.25 -24.53 20.82
C SER A 51 27.08 -25.44 20.42
N GLN A 52 26.08 -25.62 21.28
CA GLN A 52 24.87 -26.39 20.96
C GLN A 52 24.01 -25.71 19.89
N LEU A 53 23.77 -24.40 20.02
CA LEU A 53 23.02 -23.62 19.04
C LEU A 53 23.72 -23.59 17.68
N LEU A 54 25.05 -23.41 17.67
CA LEU A 54 25.84 -23.46 16.44
C LEU A 54 25.77 -24.84 15.76
N HIS A 55 25.85 -25.92 16.54
CA HIS A 55 25.70 -27.27 16.01
C HIS A 55 24.30 -27.49 15.41
N GLN A 56 23.23 -27.03 16.08
CA GLN A 56 21.86 -27.11 15.56
C GLN A 56 21.67 -26.30 14.27
N ALA A 57 22.24 -25.10 14.20
CA ALA A 57 22.19 -24.25 13.00
C ALA A 57 22.87 -24.94 11.80
N VAL A 58 24.05 -25.54 11.99
CA VAL A 58 24.76 -26.29 10.92
C VAL A 58 23.93 -27.49 10.45
N VAL A 59 23.33 -28.26 11.37
CA VAL A 59 22.50 -29.43 11.04
C VAL A 59 21.23 -29.01 10.29
N ASN A 60 20.58 -27.92 10.70
CA ASN A 60 19.37 -27.42 10.05
C ASN A 60 19.67 -26.90 8.64
N LEU A 61 20.79 -26.21 8.43
CA LEU A 61 21.22 -25.77 7.10
C LEU A 61 21.57 -26.95 6.18
N ASP A 62 22.23 -27.98 6.71
CA ASP A 62 22.55 -29.20 5.95
C ASP A 62 21.27 -29.96 5.54
N ARG A 63 20.23 -29.93 6.38
CA ARG A 63 18.89 -30.43 6.03
C ARG A 63 18.22 -29.59 4.94
N LEU A 64 18.23 -28.27 5.07
CA LEU A 64 17.66 -27.35 4.08
C LEU A 64 18.35 -27.48 2.72
N GLN A 65 19.68 -27.65 2.71
CA GLN A 65 20.45 -27.83 1.48
C GLN A 65 20.14 -29.17 0.80
N ARG A 66 20.02 -30.26 1.57
CA ARG A 66 19.57 -31.55 1.02
C ARG A 66 18.15 -31.48 0.47
N LEU A 67 17.24 -30.78 1.14
CA LEU A 67 15.90 -30.55 0.64
C LEU A 67 15.91 -29.73 -0.66
N ALA A 68 16.73 -28.68 -0.73
CA ALA A 68 16.89 -27.87 -1.95
C ALA A 68 17.42 -28.71 -3.14
N ILE A 69 18.38 -29.60 -2.92
CA ILE A 69 18.91 -30.51 -3.95
C ILE A 69 17.86 -31.57 -4.35
N ALA A 70 17.16 -32.16 -3.38
CA ALA A 70 16.11 -33.15 -3.67
C ALA A 70 14.95 -32.55 -4.47
N VAL A 71 14.65 -31.28 -4.20
CA VAL A 71 13.73 -30.46 -4.96
C VAL A 71 14.20 -30.23 -6.41
N GLU A 72 15.51 -30.05 -6.62
CA GLU A 72 16.14 -29.85 -7.92
C GLU A 72 16.09 -31.13 -8.78
N GLU A 73 16.33 -32.31 -8.18
CA GLU A 73 16.33 -33.60 -8.89
C GLU A 73 14.91 -34.13 -9.19
N GLN A 74 13.88 -33.68 -8.48
CA GLN A 74 12.49 -34.07 -8.69
C GLN A 74 11.53 -32.88 -8.62
N PRO A 75 11.31 -32.12 -9.71
CA PRO A 75 10.43 -30.94 -9.71
C PRO A 75 8.95 -31.25 -9.39
N GLN A 76 8.52 -32.52 -9.49
CA GLN A 76 7.19 -32.96 -9.05
C GLN A 76 7.04 -33.00 -7.53
N SER A 77 8.15 -33.06 -6.78
CA SER A 77 8.15 -33.10 -5.32
C SER A 77 7.87 -31.74 -4.68
N LEU A 78 8.17 -30.61 -5.38
CA LEU A 78 7.85 -29.28 -4.87
C LEU A 78 6.34 -29.07 -4.70
N LYS A 79 5.55 -29.51 -5.68
CA LYS A 79 4.07 -29.51 -5.61
C LYS A 79 3.52 -30.50 -4.59
N ALA A 80 4.30 -31.51 -4.22
CA ALA A 80 3.91 -32.48 -3.19
C ALA A 80 4.21 -31.98 -1.76
N ILE A 81 5.08 -30.98 -1.61
CA ILE A 81 5.54 -30.45 -0.32
C ILE A 81 4.94 -29.07 -0.03
N LEU A 82 4.83 -28.21 -1.05
CA LEU A 82 4.27 -26.87 -0.94
C LEU A 82 2.86 -26.84 -1.52
N SER A 83 1.96 -26.12 -0.85
CA SER A 83 0.63 -25.85 -1.40
C SER A 83 0.74 -24.99 -2.66
N GLU A 84 -0.27 -25.06 -3.53
CA GLU A 84 -0.35 -24.20 -4.72
C GLU A 84 -0.32 -22.70 -4.34
N GLU A 85 -0.88 -22.35 -3.18
CA GLU A 85 -0.84 -21.01 -2.61
C GLU A 85 0.58 -20.57 -2.23
N GLN A 86 1.38 -21.45 -1.62
CA GLN A 86 2.77 -21.16 -1.29
C GLN A 86 3.62 -20.96 -2.55
N LEU A 87 3.39 -21.77 -3.59
CA LEU A 87 4.06 -21.60 -4.88
C LEU A 87 3.67 -20.28 -5.55
N ARG A 88 2.40 -19.89 -5.46
CA ARG A 88 1.92 -18.60 -5.96
C ARG A 88 2.59 -17.44 -5.22
N LEU A 89 2.66 -17.48 -3.89
CA LEU A 89 3.31 -16.43 -3.09
C LEU A 89 4.79 -16.28 -3.44
N LEU A 90 5.52 -17.39 -3.59
CA LEU A 90 6.93 -17.34 -4.01
C LEU A 90 7.11 -16.72 -5.40
N ALA A 91 6.22 -17.03 -6.35
CA ALA A 91 6.25 -16.42 -7.66
C ALA A 91 5.98 -14.90 -7.60
N LEU A 92 4.98 -14.48 -6.82
CA LEU A 92 4.71 -13.05 -6.61
C LEU A 92 5.89 -12.35 -5.92
N GLN A 93 6.49 -12.98 -4.89
CA GLN A 93 7.64 -12.43 -4.19
C GLN A 93 8.81 -12.15 -5.15
N ARG A 94 9.11 -13.12 -6.03
CA ARG A 94 10.13 -12.98 -7.09
C ARG A 94 9.80 -11.87 -8.09
N ASP A 95 8.55 -11.76 -8.51
CA ASP A 95 8.15 -10.87 -9.62
C ASP A 95 7.94 -9.42 -9.17
N LEU A 96 7.76 -9.18 -7.87
CA LEU A 96 7.47 -7.86 -7.29
C LEU A 96 8.50 -6.75 -7.63
N PRO A 97 9.83 -6.95 -7.54
CA PRO A 97 10.80 -5.94 -7.95
C PRO A 97 10.62 -5.50 -9.41
N ARG A 98 10.35 -6.47 -10.30
CA ARG A 98 10.14 -6.21 -11.72
C ARG A 98 8.81 -5.49 -11.95
N ALA A 99 7.76 -5.87 -11.22
CA ALA A 99 6.46 -5.24 -11.29
C ALA A 99 6.52 -3.73 -10.97
N ILE A 100 7.32 -3.34 -9.97
CA ILE A 100 7.55 -1.93 -9.61
C ILE A 100 8.20 -1.17 -10.77
N ILE A 101 9.21 -1.75 -11.42
CA ILE A 101 9.93 -1.13 -12.54
C ILE A 101 9.03 -1.04 -13.79
N ASN A 102 8.27 -2.10 -14.07
CA ASN A 102 7.40 -2.22 -15.24
C ASN A 102 6.10 -1.40 -15.14
N ARG A 103 5.85 -0.71 -14.00
CA ARG A 103 4.58 -0.02 -13.72
C ARG A 103 3.36 -0.95 -13.76
N GLU A 104 3.54 -2.19 -13.32
CA GLU A 104 2.44 -3.15 -13.11
C GLU A 104 1.68 -2.84 -11.82
N ILE A 105 2.29 -2.06 -10.93
CA ILE A 105 1.67 -1.47 -9.74
C ILE A 105 1.26 -0.03 -10.09
N TYR A 106 -0.02 0.27 -9.94
CA TYR A 106 -0.63 1.54 -10.32
C TYR A 106 -1.66 1.99 -9.27
N LEU A 107 -2.09 3.25 -9.34
CA LEU A 107 -3.10 3.78 -8.44
C LEU A 107 -4.50 3.75 -9.04
N VAL A 108 -5.47 3.38 -8.20
CA VAL A 108 -6.89 3.68 -8.38
C VAL A 108 -7.33 4.64 -7.28
N TYR A 109 -8.41 5.38 -7.50
CA TYR A 109 -8.81 6.50 -6.68
C TYR A 109 -10.23 6.32 -6.18
N GLN A 110 -10.41 6.20 -4.87
CA GLN A 110 -11.74 6.12 -4.28
C GLN A 110 -12.19 7.51 -3.79
N PRO A 111 -13.35 8.02 -4.21
CA PRO A 111 -13.82 9.34 -3.78
C PRO A 111 -14.16 9.38 -2.28
N ILE A 112 -13.80 10.49 -1.66
CA ILE A 112 -14.27 10.89 -0.32
C ILE A 112 -15.30 12.00 -0.52
N PHE A 113 -16.50 11.78 -0.01
CA PHE A 113 -17.68 12.60 -0.28
C PHE A 113 -18.09 13.43 0.94
N ASN A 114 -18.51 14.67 0.70
CA ASN A 114 -19.24 15.45 1.68
C ASN A 114 -20.74 15.41 1.32
N PRO A 115 -21.57 14.68 2.11
CA PRO A 115 -22.98 14.51 1.78
C PRO A 115 -23.78 15.82 1.89
N ALA A 116 -23.42 16.72 2.81
CA ALA A 116 -24.12 17.99 3.00
C ALA A 116 -23.89 18.95 1.83
N ALA A 117 -22.67 18.97 1.28
CA ALA A 117 -22.31 19.79 0.13
C ALA A 117 -22.54 19.08 -1.21
N ASN A 118 -22.96 17.80 -1.18
CA ASN A 118 -23.14 16.94 -2.33
C ASN A 118 -21.97 16.99 -3.33
N GLN A 119 -20.74 16.92 -2.82
CA GLN A 119 -19.53 17.06 -3.62
C GLN A 119 -18.41 16.13 -3.17
N ILE A 120 -17.53 15.78 -4.11
CA ILE A 120 -16.27 15.12 -3.83
C ILE A 120 -15.31 16.13 -3.22
N ILE A 121 -14.74 15.80 -2.05
CA ILE A 121 -13.78 16.65 -1.34
C ILE A 121 -12.34 16.14 -1.47
N GLY A 122 -12.18 14.88 -1.85
CA GLY A 122 -10.87 14.27 -2.06
C GLY A 122 -10.97 12.85 -2.58
N PHE A 123 -9.82 12.21 -2.72
CA PHE A 123 -9.71 10.81 -3.09
C PHE A 123 -8.71 10.10 -2.19
N GLU A 124 -8.96 8.83 -1.91
CA GLU A 124 -7.93 7.90 -1.43
C GLU A 124 -7.28 7.20 -2.62
N ALA A 125 -5.95 7.30 -2.71
CA ALA A 125 -5.14 6.63 -3.70
C ALA A 125 -4.76 5.23 -3.19
N LEU A 126 -5.29 4.22 -3.87
CA LEU A 126 -5.18 2.83 -3.50
C LEU A 126 -4.32 2.08 -4.53
N ALA A 127 -3.23 1.48 -4.08
CA ALA A 127 -2.36 0.69 -4.95
C ALA A 127 -3.08 -0.56 -5.48
N ARG A 128 -2.83 -0.92 -6.73
CA ARG A 128 -3.30 -2.15 -7.38
C ARG A 128 -2.15 -2.74 -8.16
N TRP A 129 -2.03 -4.06 -8.13
CA TRP A 129 -1.05 -4.76 -8.94
C TRP A 129 -1.74 -5.64 -9.97
N GLN A 130 -1.47 -5.35 -11.25
CA GLN A 130 -1.88 -6.19 -12.36
C GLN A 130 -0.73 -7.11 -12.77
N HIS A 131 -0.72 -8.35 -12.26
CA HIS A 131 0.29 -9.34 -12.61
C HIS A 131 0.01 -9.94 -14.00
N PRO A 132 1.02 -10.09 -14.89
CA PRO A 132 0.82 -10.59 -16.25
C PRO A 132 0.27 -12.02 -16.31
N ILE A 133 0.59 -12.86 -15.31
CA ILE A 133 0.15 -14.27 -15.26
C ILE A 133 -1.03 -14.48 -14.32
N TYR A 134 -1.07 -13.76 -13.19
CA TYR A 134 -1.99 -14.05 -12.09
C TYR A 134 -3.14 -13.04 -12.00
N GLY A 135 -3.20 -12.07 -12.92
CA GLY A 135 -4.22 -11.04 -12.94
C GLY A 135 -4.08 -10.06 -11.77
N ALA A 136 -5.22 -9.56 -11.29
CA ALA A 136 -5.25 -8.59 -10.20
C ALA A 136 -4.80 -9.23 -8.88
N ILE A 137 -3.76 -8.67 -8.28
CA ILE A 137 -3.24 -9.06 -6.97
C ILE A 137 -3.66 -8.01 -5.94
N PRO A 138 -4.32 -8.41 -4.85
CA PRO A 138 -4.84 -7.46 -3.87
C PRO A 138 -3.73 -6.89 -2.97
N PRO A 139 -3.89 -5.66 -2.44
CA PRO A 139 -2.90 -4.99 -1.59
C PRO A 139 -2.47 -5.79 -0.36
N ASN A 140 -3.41 -6.50 0.27
CA ASN A 140 -3.14 -7.35 1.43
C ASN A 140 -2.22 -8.55 1.13
N VAL A 141 -1.90 -8.83 -0.14
CA VAL A 141 -0.93 -9.83 -0.54
C VAL A 141 0.42 -9.19 -0.86
N PHE A 142 0.46 -8.14 -1.67
CA PHE A 142 1.74 -7.62 -2.17
C PHE A 142 2.39 -6.55 -1.30
N ILE A 143 1.62 -5.83 -0.46
CA ILE A 143 2.20 -4.87 0.49
C ILE A 143 3.07 -5.60 1.52
N PRO A 144 2.62 -6.71 2.16
CA PRO A 144 3.49 -7.49 3.05
C PRO A 144 4.75 -8.02 2.34
N LEU A 145 4.63 -8.49 1.09
CA LEU A 145 5.79 -8.93 0.31
C LEU A 145 6.76 -7.78 0.01
N ALA A 146 6.26 -6.56 -0.20
CA ALA A 146 7.09 -5.37 -0.39
C ALA A 146 7.79 -4.97 0.90
N GLU A 147 7.12 -5.12 2.05
CA GLU A 147 7.68 -4.88 3.38
C GLU A 147 8.79 -5.88 3.71
N GLU A 148 8.55 -7.17 3.50
CA GLU A 148 9.54 -8.25 3.74
C GLU A 148 10.82 -8.10 2.90
N GLN A 149 10.71 -7.50 1.70
CA GLN A 149 11.83 -7.29 0.78
C GLN A 149 12.44 -5.87 0.83
N ASP A 150 12.04 -5.03 1.79
CA ASP A 150 12.41 -3.60 1.85
C ASP A 150 12.04 -2.78 0.58
N LEU A 151 11.22 -3.33 -0.31
CA LEU A 151 10.72 -2.67 -1.53
C LEU A 151 9.61 -1.65 -1.24
N ILE A 152 8.98 -1.72 -0.07
CA ILE A 152 7.92 -0.79 0.34
C ILE A 152 8.35 0.67 0.26
N HIS A 153 9.65 0.95 0.47
CA HIS A 153 10.20 2.30 0.38
C HIS A 153 10.24 2.81 -1.06
N SER A 154 10.82 2.05 -1.99
CA SER A 154 10.94 2.47 -3.39
C SER A 154 9.58 2.50 -4.07
N MET A 155 8.73 1.50 -3.80
CA MET A 155 7.35 1.47 -4.25
C MET A 155 6.57 2.68 -3.74
N GLY A 156 6.62 2.93 -2.43
CA GLY A 156 5.89 4.04 -1.81
C GLY A 156 6.32 5.40 -2.36
N LYS A 157 7.63 5.62 -2.60
CA LYS A 157 8.13 6.86 -3.22
C LYS A 157 7.48 7.13 -4.57
N ASN A 158 7.41 6.12 -5.43
CA ASN A 158 6.78 6.21 -6.76
C ASN A 158 5.27 6.47 -6.65
N LEU A 159 4.58 5.77 -5.76
CA LEU A 159 3.13 5.92 -5.59
C LEU A 159 2.75 7.30 -5.05
N ILE A 160 3.53 7.87 -4.12
CA ILE A 160 3.31 9.23 -3.61
C ILE A 160 3.50 10.27 -4.73
N GLU A 161 4.54 10.10 -5.55
CA GLU A 161 4.78 10.96 -6.72
C GLU A 161 3.62 10.90 -7.71
N GLU A 162 3.14 9.69 -8.04
CA GLU A 162 2.02 9.48 -8.96
C GLU A 162 0.74 10.14 -8.42
N ALA A 163 0.42 9.94 -7.14
CA ALA A 163 -0.73 10.54 -6.49
C ALA A 163 -0.67 12.08 -6.54
N CYS A 164 0.48 12.68 -6.19
CA CYS A 164 0.65 14.13 -6.21
C CYS A 164 0.58 14.70 -7.64
N CYS A 165 1.15 13.98 -8.62
CA CYS A 165 1.04 14.36 -10.03
C CYS A 165 -0.41 14.33 -10.51
N GLN A 166 -1.17 13.28 -10.17
CA GLN A 166 -2.57 13.16 -10.53
C GLN A 166 -3.42 14.27 -9.87
N LEU A 167 -3.19 14.55 -8.59
CA LEU A 167 -3.87 15.65 -7.88
C LEU A 167 -3.60 16.99 -8.57
N ARG A 168 -2.33 17.25 -8.93
CA ARG A 168 -1.97 18.48 -9.66
C ARG A 168 -2.66 18.57 -11.01
N ALA A 169 -2.76 17.45 -11.73
CA ALA A 169 -3.46 17.39 -13.01
C ALA A 169 -4.94 17.77 -12.84
N TRP A 170 -5.63 17.21 -11.84
CA TRP A 170 -7.02 17.59 -11.54
C TRP A 170 -7.17 19.05 -11.18
N GLN A 171 -6.31 19.61 -10.31
CA GLN A 171 -6.36 21.02 -9.92
C GLN A 171 -6.12 21.98 -11.09
N LYS A 172 -5.33 21.58 -12.10
CA LYS A 172 -5.11 22.38 -13.30
C LYS A 172 -6.32 22.34 -14.24
N THR A 173 -6.93 21.17 -14.40
CA THR A 173 -8.08 20.97 -15.29
C THR A 173 -9.36 21.57 -14.71
N PHE A 174 -9.52 21.51 -13.39
CA PHE A 174 -10.70 21.95 -12.65
C PHE A 174 -10.33 22.99 -11.58
N PRO A 175 -10.25 24.28 -11.92
CA PRO A 175 -9.87 25.34 -10.97
C PRO A 175 -10.79 25.46 -9.73
N GLU A 176 -12.03 25.01 -9.82
CA GLU A 176 -12.98 24.89 -8.71
C GLU A 176 -12.57 23.82 -7.67
N HIS A 177 -11.78 22.84 -8.10
CA HIS A 177 -11.25 21.76 -7.26
C HIS A 177 -9.83 22.07 -6.73
N GLN A 178 -9.48 23.35 -6.57
CA GLN A 178 -8.19 23.76 -5.98
C GLN A 178 -7.94 23.21 -4.57
N ASN A 179 -9.01 22.98 -3.80
CA ASN A 179 -8.95 22.41 -2.45
C ASN A 179 -9.16 20.89 -2.41
N LEU A 180 -9.20 20.22 -3.57
CA LEU A 180 -9.28 18.77 -3.64
C LEU A 180 -8.06 18.15 -2.94
N THR A 181 -8.31 17.13 -2.12
CA THR A 181 -7.25 16.45 -1.39
C THR A 181 -6.99 15.05 -1.93
N ILE A 182 -5.79 14.54 -1.73
CA ILE A 182 -5.45 13.14 -2.01
C ILE A 182 -4.83 12.48 -0.78
N SER A 183 -5.36 11.31 -0.43
CA SER A 183 -4.87 10.44 0.65
C SER A 183 -4.00 9.34 0.08
N VAL A 184 -2.87 9.04 0.73
CA VAL A 184 -1.96 7.95 0.37
C VAL A 184 -1.61 7.15 1.62
N ASN A 185 -1.77 5.83 1.55
CA ASN A 185 -1.42 4.91 2.62
C ASN A 185 0.10 4.82 2.83
N LEU A 186 0.53 4.83 4.10
CA LEU A 186 1.92 4.66 4.50
C LEU A 186 2.09 3.45 5.41
N SER A 187 3.07 2.62 5.08
CA SER A 187 3.53 1.53 5.95
C SER A 187 4.33 2.07 7.14
N VAL A 188 4.28 1.34 8.26
CA VAL A 188 5.11 1.57 9.45
C VAL A 188 6.61 1.53 9.14
N LEU A 189 7.03 0.67 8.21
CA LEU A 189 8.44 0.58 7.81
C LEU A 189 8.88 1.89 7.17
N GLN A 190 8.04 2.51 6.33
CA GLN A 190 8.35 3.80 5.71
C GLN A 190 8.50 4.92 6.75
N LEU A 191 7.67 4.94 7.80
CA LEU A 191 7.78 5.91 8.90
C LEU A 191 9.06 5.74 9.72
N SER A 192 9.70 4.57 9.64
CA SER A 192 10.98 4.30 10.32
C SER A 192 12.20 4.85 9.56
N LYS A 193 12.01 5.51 8.40
CA LYS A 193 13.09 6.13 7.63
C LYS A 193 13.08 7.65 7.75
N LEU A 194 14.19 8.22 8.22
CA LEU A 194 14.38 9.67 8.39
C LEU A 194 14.42 10.46 7.07
N ASP A 195 14.53 9.80 5.91
CA ASP A 195 14.55 10.43 4.59
C ASP A 195 13.15 10.67 4.02
N LEU A 196 12.10 10.02 4.56
CA LEU A 196 10.74 10.15 4.07
C LEU A 196 10.26 11.62 4.01
N PRO A 197 10.42 12.45 5.06
CA PRO A 197 9.98 13.86 4.99
C PRO A 197 10.68 14.64 3.87
N HIS A 198 11.97 14.40 3.64
CA HIS A 198 12.71 15.05 2.56
C HIS A 198 12.17 14.63 1.19
N HIS A 199 11.83 13.35 1.01
CA HIS A 199 11.17 12.88 -0.21
C HIS A 199 9.84 13.60 -0.44
N ILE A 200 8.98 13.66 0.57
CA ILE A 200 7.68 14.37 0.48
C ILE A 200 7.87 15.84 0.11
N GLU A 201 8.84 16.53 0.73
CA GLU A 201 9.18 17.92 0.41
C GLU A 201 9.54 18.09 -1.07
N GLN A 202 10.38 17.20 -1.61
CA GLN A 202 10.77 17.21 -3.02
C GLN A 202 9.56 16.99 -3.95
N VAL A 203 8.68 16.03 -3.64
CA VAL A 203 7.48 15.75 -4.44
C VAL A 203 6.52 16.94 -4.43
N VAL A 204 6.27 17.53 -3.27
CA VAL A 204 5.39 18.70 -3.15
C VAL A 204 5.96 19.89 -3.93
N ALA A 205 7.27 20.14 -3.82
CA ALA A 205 7.94 21.19 -4.58
C ALA A 205 7.87 20.95 -6.11
N ALA A 206 8.10 19.72 -6.56
CA ALA A 206 8.09 19.36 -7.98
C ALA A 206 6.68 19.45 -8.59
N THR A 207 5.65 18.99 -7.86
CA THR A 207 4.26 18.98 -8.32
C THR A 207 3.56 20.32 -8.11
N LYS A 208 4.07 21.18 -7.21
CA LYS A 208 3.50 22.48 -6.84
C LYS A 208 2.08 22.37 -6.28
N ILE A 209 1.76 21.26 -5.62
CA ILE A 209 0.53 21.14 -4.84
C ILE A 209 0.68 21.91 -3.52
N ASN A 210 -0.43 22.36 -2.94
CA ASN A 210 -0.42 22.80 -1.55
C ASN A 210 -0.17 21.55 -0.66
N PRO A 211 0.85 21.53 0.21
CA PRO A 211 1.10 20.40 1.11
C PRO A 211 -0.15 19.96 1.89
N ALA A 212 -1.02 20.90 2.27
CA ALA A 212 -2.25 20.60 3.01
C ALA A 212 -3.27 19.75 2.22
N ASN A 213 -3.11 19.66 0.90
CA ASN A 213 -3.93 18.82 0.02
C ASN A 213 -3.39 17.39 -0.10
N LEU A 214 -2.15 17.12 0.34
CA LEU A 214 -1.62 15.77 0.49
C LEU A 214 -1.88 15.27 1.91
N LYS A 215 -2.46 14.08 1.98
CA LYS A 215 -2.82 13.42 3.23
C LYS A 215 -2.17 12.04 3.28
N LEU A 216 -1.52 11.75 4.40
CA LEU A 216 -0.83 10.49 4.61
C LEU A 216 -1.59 9.69 5.65
N GLU A 217 -2.00 8.49 5.27
CA GLU A 217 -2.81 7.61 6.11
C GLU A 217 -1.90 6.58 6.76
N ILE A 218 -1.99 6.49 8.08
CA ILE A 218 -1.14 5.63 8.91
C ILE A 218 -2.06 4.80 9.80
N THR A 219 -1.78 3.51 9.91
CA THR A 219 -2.57 2.63 10.76
C THR A 219 -2.30 2.89 12.23
N GLU A 220 -3.26 2.54 13.08
CA GLU A 220 -3.10 2.63 14.53
C GLU A 220 -1.88 1.86 15.05
N SER A 221 -1.66 0.64 14.55
CA SER A 221 -0.52 -0.20 14.92
C SER A 221 0.82 0.46 14.60
N ALA A 222 0.93 1.16 13.46
CA ALA A 222 2.15 1.87 13.06
C ALA A 222 2.56 2.95 14.06
N ILE A 223 1.60 3.54 14.76
CA ILE A 223 1.84 4.54 15.79
C ILE A 223 2.18 3.90 17.13
N ILE A 224 1.55 2.77 17.49
CA ILE A 224 1.74 2.09 18.78
C ILE A 224 3.19 1.61 18.94
N GLU A 225 3.84 1.20 17.85
CA GLU A 225 5.25 0.80 17.85
C GLU A 225 6.20 1.94 18.32
N ASN A 226 5.73 3.20 18.29
CA ASN A 226 6.20 4.38 19.04
C ASN A 226 7.72 4.45 19.27
N SER A 227 8.50 4.37 18.19
CA SER A 227 9.92 4.71 18.23
C SER A 227 10.11 6.23 18.20
N GLU A 228 11.18 6.74 18.83
CA GLU A 228 11.54 8.16 18.76
C GLU A 228 11.67 8.64 17.31
N VAL A 229 12.13 7.76 16.42
CA VAL A 229 12.26 7.99 14.98
C VAL A 229 10.91 8.26 14.32
N VAL A 230 9.89 7.43 14.58
CA VAL A 230 8.55 7.63 14.00
C VAL A 230 7.97 8.96 14.46
N SER A 231 8.12 9.30 15.75
CA SER A 231 7.67 10.60 16.28
C SER A 231 8.34 11.78 15.58
N GLU A 232 9.66 11.71 15.38
CA GLU A 232 10.42 12.74 14.64
C GLU A 232 9.92 12.87 13.20
N VAL A 233 9.74 11.74 12.50
CA VAL A 233 9.25 11.72 11.11
C VAL A 233 7.86 12.35 11.01
N LEU A 234 6.93 11.97 11.89
CA LEU A 234 5.58 12.55 11.90
C LEU A 234 5.58 14.05 12.19
N GLN A 235 6.43 14.52 13.10
CA GLN A 235 6.58 15.96 13.37
C GLN A 235 7.15 16.71 12.17
N ARG A 236 8.15 16.15 11.49
CA ARG A 236 8.74 16.74 10.28
C ARG A 236 7.72 16.79 9.14
N LEU A 237 6.95 15.72 8.93
CA LEU A 237 5.87 15.70 7.94
C LEU A 237 4.84 16.80 8.24
N ARG A 238 4.36 16.91 9.48
CA ARG A 238 3.48 18.00 9.89
C ARG A 238 4.12 19.37 9.64
N GLY A 239 5.42 19.53 9.91
CA GLY A 239 6.16 20.77 9.65
C GLY A 239 6.16 21.20 8.18
N LEU A 240 6.08 20.24 7.24
CA LEU A 240 5.90 20.52 5.81
C LEU A 240 4.48 20.99 5.46
N GLY A 241 3.52 20.82 6.36
CA GLY A 241 2.12 21.17 6.16
C GLY A 241 1.25 20.07 5.57
N VAL A 242 1.78 18.85 5.38
CA VAL A 242 0.96 17.69 4.99
C VAL A 242 0.06 17.26 6.12
N LYS A 243 -1.07 16.65 5.78
CA LYS A 243 -2.06 16.19 6.76
C LYS A 243 -1.87 14.72 7.10
N LEU A 244 -2.05 14.38 8.37
CA LEU A 244 -1.90 13.02 8.86
C LEU A 244 -3.27 12.45 9.24
N HIS A 245 -3.61 11.29 8.69
CA HIS A 245 -4.85 10.57 8.93
C HIS A 245 -4.55 9.29 9.70
N LEU A 246 -5.29 9.04 10.78
CA LEU A 246 -5.25 7.77 11.49
C LEU A 246 -6.27 6.82 10.86
N ASP A 247 -5.77 5.74 10.27
CA ASP A 247 -6.59 4.72 9.62
C ASP A 247 -6.94 3.56 10.54
N ASP A 248 -7.98 2.82 10.18
CA ASP A 248 -8.51 1.65 10.91
C ASP A 248 -8.88 1.92 12.39
N PHE A 249 -9.25 3.15 12.74
CA PHE A 249 -9.46 3.54 14.13
C PHE A 249 -10.60 2.76 14.78
N GLY A 250 -10.31 2.14 15.94
CA GLY A 250 -11.26 1.37 16.74
C GLY A 250 -11.23 -0.14 16.52
N THR A 251 -10.44 -0.64 15.56
CA THR A 251 -10.24 -2.09 15.35
C THR A 251 -9.21 -2.71 16.31
N GLY A 252 -8.41 -1.88 16.99
CA GLY A 252 -7.34 -2.29 17.89
C GLY A 252 -7.47 -1.79 19.34
N TYR A 253 -6.37 -1.90 20.10
CA TYR A 253 -6.27 -1.41 21.47
C TYR A 253 -6.03 0.11 21.50
N SER A 254 -7.05 0.88 21.11
CA SER A 254 -6.99 2.34 21.19
C SER A 254 -6.96 2.77 22.66
N ALA A 255 -5.76 2.96 23.18
CA ALA A 255 -5.59 3.73 24.40
C ALA A 255 -5.92 5.19 24.04
N LEU A 256 -7.17 5.61 24.26
CA LEU A 256 -7.64 7.00 24.10
C LEU A 256 -6.66 8.04 24.65
N SER A 257 -5.90 7.67 25.69
CA SER A 257 -4.82 8.47 26.27
C SER A 257 -3.70 8.83 25.29
N ARG A 258 -3.40 7.99 24.30
CA ARG A 258 -2.36 8.25 23.29
C ARG A 258 -2.83 9.24 22.24
N LEU A 259 -4.11 9.24 21.91
CA LEU A 259 -4.67 10.08 20.85
C LEU A 259 -4.53 11.58 21.12
N GLN A 260 -4.52 11.99 22.40
CA GLN A 260 -4.31 13.38 22.82
C GLN A 260 -2.93 13.96 22.47
N GLY A 261 -1.91 13.12 22.25
CA GLY A 261 -0.55 13.56 21.92
C GLY A 261 -0.15 13.32 20.47
N LEU A 262 -1.00 12.65 19.67
CA LEU A 262 -0.63 12.24 18.33
C LEU A 262 -0.75 13.39 17.34
N PRO A 263 0.22 13.54 16.42
CA PRO A 263 0.22 14.66 15.51
C PRO A 263 -0.78 14.53 14.34
N VAL A 264 -1.91 13.84 14.53
CA VAL A 264 -2.92 13.57 13.48
C VAL A 264 -3.95 14.70 13.33
N ASP A 265 -4.54 14.81 12.14
CA ASP A 265 -5.57 15.80 11.80
C ASP A 265 -6.96 15.18 11.62
N THR A 266 -7.04 13.88 11.37
CA THR A 266 -8.30 13.20 11.00
C THR A 266 -8.26 11.75 11.44
N LEU A 267 -9.40 11.25 11.91
CA LEU A 267 -9.64 9.83 12.21
C LEU A 267 -10.49 9.21 11.11
N LYS A 268 -10.13 8.03 10.64
CA LYS A 268 -10.94 7.22 9.74
C LYS A 268 -11.57 6.09 10.55
N ILE A 269 -12.90 6.05 10.61
CA ILE A 269 -13.65 4.99 11.26
C ILE A 269 -13.74 3.82 10.29
N ASP A 270 -13.21 2.67 10.70
CA ASP A 270 -13.21 1.45 9.89
C ASP A 270 -14.65 1.00 9.54
N ARG A 271 -14.76 0.42 8.34
CA ARG A 271 -16.02 -0.09 7.79
C ARG A 271 -16.73 -1.10 8.69
N SER A 272 -16.03 -1.83 9.56
CA SER A 272 -16.65 -2.83 10.45
C SER A 272 -17.66 -2.20 11.42
N PHE A 273 -17.50 -0.93 11.82
CA PHE A 273 -18.48 -0.25 12.66
C PHE A 273 -19.79 0.02 11.91
N VAL A 274 -19.69 0.37 10.63
CA VAL A 274 -20.85 0.61 9.75
C VAL A 274 -21.53 -0.70 9.41
N ALA A 275 -20.76 -1.72 9.02
CA ALA A 275 -21.29 -3.04 8.67
C ALA A 275 -22.05 -3.70 9.84
N ASN A 276 -21.58 -3.49 11.07
CA ASN A 276 -22.25 -3.98 12.28
C ASN A 276 -23.34 -3.05 12.82
N LYS A 277 -23.61 -1.92 12.15
CA LYS A 277 -24.59 -0.90 12.56
C LYS A 277 -24.34 -0.35 13.97
N ASN A 278 -23.08 -0.21 14.37
CA ASN A 278 -22.67 0.30 15.67
C ASN A 278 -22.72 1.84 15.72
N TRP A 279 -23.89 2.43 15.47
CA TRP A 279 -24.07 3.88 15.30
C TRP A 279 -23.69 4.67 16.55
N GLU A 280 -23.99 4.14 17.74
CA GLU A 280 -23.65 4.75 19.02
C GLU A 280 -22.13 4.83 19.21
N ILE A 281 -21.38 3.82 18.74
CA ILE A 281 -19.92 3.85 18.80
C ILE A 281 -19.38 4.90 17.83
N CYS A 282 -19.92 4.97 16.61
CA CYS A 282 -19.57 6.03 15.66
C CYS A 282 -19.80 7.43 16.28
N GLU A 283 -20.95 7.66 16.90
CA GLU A 283 -21.27 8.94 17.56
C GLU A 283 -20.30 9.29 18.71
N VAL A 284 -19.92 8.30 19.52
CA VAL A 284 -18.92 8.47 20.58
C VAL A 284 -17.56 8.87 19.98
N ILE A 285 -17.13 8.20 18.91
CA ILE A 285 -15.87 8.51 18.21
C ILE A 285 -15.93 9.93 17.63
N LEU A 286 -17.05 10.32 17.00
CA LEU A 286 -17.24 11.67 16.47
C LEU A 286 -17.16 12.73 17.57
N THR A 287 -17.82 12.48 18.70
CA THR A 287 -17.80 13.38 19.86
C THR A 287 -16.37 13.54 20.39
N LEU A 288 -15.63 12.44 20.54
CA LEU A 288 -14.23 12.45 20.95
C LEU A 288 -13.37 13.26 19.96
N ALA A 289 -13.47 12.96 18.67
CA ALA A 289 -12.70 13.65 17.64
C ALA A 289 -12.95 15.17 17.67
N ASN A 290 -14.21 15.58 17.78
CA ASN A 290 -14.59 16.99 17.90
C ASN A 290 -13.97 17.65 19.14
N LYS A 291 -13.92 16.96 20.30
CA LYS A 291 -13.27 17.47 21.52
C LYS A 291 -11.75 17.63 21.36
N LEU A 292 -11.14 16.84 20.49
CA LEU A 292 -9.70 16.89 20.19
C LEU A 292 -9.38 17.79 18.98
N GLY A 293 -10.38 18.43 18.37
CA GLY A 293 -10.21 19.25 17.17
C GLY A 293 -9.86 18.44 15.91
N LEU A 294 -10.16 17.15 15.91
CA LEU A 294 -9.92 16.22 14.80
C LEU A 294 -11.16 16.13 13.90
N ARG A 295 -10.92 15.96 12.60
CA ARG A 295 -12.00 15.61 11.65
C ARG A 295 -12.24 14.10 11.66
N VAL A 296 -13.38 13.67 11.16
CA VAL A 296 -13.69 12.23 11.03
C VAL A 296 -14.17 11.91 9.62
N ILE A 297 -13.65 10.82 9.07
CA ILE A 297 -14.12 10.16 7.86
C ILE A 297 -14.71 8.82 8.29
N VAL A 298 -15.89 8.46 7.78
CA VAL A 298 -16.47 7.13 7.98
C VAL A 298 -16.36 6.33 6.71
N GLU A 299 -15.83 5.11 6.82
CA GLU A 299 -15.62 4.22 5.68
C GLU A 299 -16.69 3.14 5.56
N GLY A 300 -16.76 2.52 4.38
CA GLY A 300 -17.62 1.37 4.14
C GLY A 300 -19.10 1.70 4.03
N ILE A 301 -19.46 2.91 3.61
CA ILE A 301 -20.87 3.26 3.38
C ILE A 301 -21.37 2.59 2.10
N GLU A 302 -22.35 1.71 2.20
CA GLU A 302 -22.91 0.95 1.08
C GLU A 302 -24.34 1.34 0.75
N THR A 303 -25.11 1.87 1.71
CA THR A 303 -26.53 2.20 1.52
C THR A 303 -26.88 3.66 1.83
N GLN A 304 -27.91 4.17 1.15
CA GLN A 304 -28.42 5.53 1.39
C GLN A 304 -28.95 5.70 2.82
N GLU A 305 -29.44 4.62 3.43
CA GLU A 305 -29.90 4.61 4.83
C GLU A 305 -28.73 4.89 5.78
N GLU A 306 -27.59 4.19 5.62
CA GLU A 306 -26.37 4.41 6.40
C GLU A 306 -25.87 5.85 6.27
N ALA A 307 -25.79 6.38 5.04
CA ALA A 307 -25.38 7.76 4.79
C ALA A 307 -26.31 8.77 5.46
N THR A 308 -27.62 8.49 5.46
CA THR A 308 -28.61 9.38 6.09
C THR A 308 -28.46 9.39 7.60
N ILE A 309 -28.33 8.22 8.23
CA ILE A 309 -28.15 8.08 9.69
C ILE A 309 -26.86 8.78 10.11
N LEU A 310 -25.73 8.48 9.46
CA LEU A 310 -24.45 9.11 9.79
C LEU A 310 -24.46 10.61 9.51
N GLY A 311 -25.18 11.06 8.48
CA GLY A 311 -25.38 12.48 8.21
C GLY A 311 -26.15 13.18 9.35
N GLN A 312 -27.19 12.54 9.89
CA GLN A 312 -27.95 13.03 11.04
C GLN A 312 -27.12 13.08 12.33
N LEU A 313 -26.19 12.14 12.51
CA LEU A 313 -25.22 12.13 13.61
C LEU A 313 -24.14 13.22 13.48
N GLY A 314 -24.06 13.90 12.32
CA GLY A 314 -23.15 15.03 12.10
C GLY A 314 -21.85 14.68 11.37
N PHE A 315 -21.75 13.49 10.77
CA PHE A 315 -20.59 13.15 9.94
C PHE A 315 -20.59 13.94 8.62
N GLN A 316 -19.45 14.56 8.31
CA GLN A 316 -19.29 15.45 7.15
C GLN A 316 -18.45 14.87 6.02
N GLN A 317 -17.76 13.75 6.27
CA GLN A 317 -16.89 13.10 5.30
C GLN A 317 -17.16 11.60 5.33
N MET A 318 -17.47 11.04 4.17
CA MET A 318 -17.88 9.64 4.03
C MET A 318 -17.20 9.03 2.82
N GLN A 319 -16.87 7.74 2.92
CA GLN A 319 -16.27 6.96 1.85
C GLN A 319 -16.93 5.59 1.82
N GLY A 320 -17.19 5.08 0.62
CA GLY A 320 -17.81 3.77 0.46
C GLY A 320 -18.43 3.55 -0.92
N TYR A 321 -18.87 2.33 -1.15
CA TYR A 321 -19.40 1.88 -2.44
C TYR A 321 -20.75 2.49 -2.81
N LEU A 322 -21.46 3.08 -1.85
CA LEU A 322 -22.62 3.92 -2.14
C LEU A 322 -22.25 5.06 -3.11
N PHE A 323 -21.09 5.68 -2.91
CA PHE A 323 -20.64 6.83 -3.70
C PHE A 323 -19.89 6.38 -4.94
N SER A 324 -18.89 5.51 -4.75
CA SER A 324 -18.17 4.87 -5.84
C SER A 324 -17.25 3.75 -5.35
N HIS A 325 -17.05 2.76 -6.20
CA HIS A 325 -15.88 1.87 -6.09
C HIS A 325 -14.59 2.64 -6.42
N PRO A 326 -13.41 2.10 -6.09
CA PRO A 326 -12.14 2.68 -6.55
C PRO A 326 -12.08 2.77 -8.08
N LEU A 327 -11.73 3.95 -8.60
CA LEU A 327 -11.81 4.31 -10.01
C LEU A 327 -10.42 4.41 -10.65
N SER A 328 -10.32 4.17 -11.96
CA SER A 328 -9.11 4.58 -12.70
C SER A 328 -8.96 6.11 -12.69
N ALA A 329 -7.78 6.62 -13.03
CA ALA A 329 -7.55 8.06 -13.15
C ALA A 329 -8.54 8.74 -14.11
N GLU A 330 -8.83 8.08 -15.24
CA GLU A 330 -9.76 8.58 -16.26
C GLU A 330 -11.19 8.64 -15.71
N MET A 331 -11.65 7.56 -15.06
CA MET A 331 -13.00 7.50 -14.47
C MET A 331 -13.16 8.50 -13.32
N ALA A 332 -12.14 8.66 -12.48
CA ALA A 332 -12.13 9.66 -11.41
C ALA A 332 -12.19 11.09 -11.97
N THR A 333 -11.47 11.35 -13.07
CA THR A 333 -11.54 12.63 -13.79
C THR A 333 -12.96 12.90 -14.29
N SER A 334 -13.61 11.93 -14.94
CA SER A 334 -15.00 12.07 -15.38
C SER A 334 -16.00 12.22 -14.23
N HIS A 335 -15.70 11.70 -13.04
CA HIS A 335 -16.50 11.94 -11.83
C HIS A 335 -16.41 13.40 -11.37
N LEU A 336 -15.21 13.99 -11.39
CA LEU A 336 -15.02 15.40 -11.08
C LEU A 336 -15.76 16.32 -12.07
N GLU A 337 -15.78 15.97 -13.36
CA GLU A 337 -16.49 16.75 -14.39
C GLU A 337 -18.00 16.87 -14.11
N LYS A 338 -18.62 15.78 -13.63
CA LYS A 338 -20.06 15.73 -13.36
C LYS A 338 -20.48 16.48 -12.11
N THR A 339 -19.57 16.70 -11.16
CA THR A 339 -19.83 17.47 -9.93
C THR A 339 -19.77 18.99 -10.14
N VAL A 340 -19.34 19.46 -11.32
CA VAL A 340 -19.36 20.89 -11.66
C VAL A 340 -20.80 21.29 -12.04
N PRO A 341 -21.44 22.28 -11.37
CA PRO A 341 -22.73 22.80 -11.80
C PRO A 341 -22.60 23.34 -13.22
N THR A 342 -23.38 22.79 -14.16
CA THR A 342 -23.35 23.12 -15.59
C THR A 342 -23.58 24.61 -15.84
N THR A 343 -22.51 25.40 -15.80
CA THR A 343 -22.43 26.77 -16.29
C THR A 343 -21.19 26.90 -17.17
N ARG A 344 -21.19 26.16 -18.28
CA ARG A 344 -20.31 26.50 -19.41
C ARG A 344 -21.14 26.55 -20.69
N HIS A 345 -21.63 27.76 -20.97
CA HIS A 345 -21.72 28.21 -22.34
C HIS A 345 -20.31 28.58 -22.84
N LEU A 346 -19.98 28.01 -24.01
CA LEU A 346 -19.21 28.60 -25.10
C LEU A 346 -17.76 28.99 -24.80
N PHE A 347 -16.80 28.09 -25.07
CA PHE A 347 -15.65 28.34 -25.98
C PHE A 347 -15.00 26.99 -26.38
N PRO A 348 -14.53 26.83 -27.64
CA PRO A 348 -13.98 25.57 -28.12
C PRO A 348 -12.50 25.36 -27.74
N THR A 349 -12.16 24.07 -27.70
CA THR A 349 -10.88 23.39 -27.45
C THR A 349 -9.62 24.04 -28.04
N ALA A 350 -8.53 24.03 -27.25
CA ALA A 350 -7.26 23.33 -27.55
C ALA A 350 -6.08 23.96 -26.78
N ILE A 351 -5.60 23.30 -25.71
CA ILE A 351 -4.18 23.39 -25.30
C ILE A 351 -3.72 22.01 -24.82
N GLN A 352 -3.09 21.25 -25.71
CA GLN A 352 -2.20 20.14 -25.36
C GLN A 352 -0.86 20.74 -24.90
N GLU A 353 -0.71 21.01 -23.61
CA GLU A 353 0.63 21.18 -23.03
C GLU A 353 0.97 19.94 -22.20
N LYS A 354 1.90 19.15 -22.75
CA LYS A 354 2.45 17.95 -22.09
C LYS A 354 3.15 18.34 -20.80
N CYS A 355 2.67 17.82 -19.67
CA CYS A 355 3.42 17.84 -18.42
C CYS A 355 4.67 16.93 -18.59
N PRO A 356 5.89 17.36 -18.23
CA PRO A 356 7.12 16.61 -18.48
C PRO A 356 7.19 15.22 -17.80
N CYS A 357 6.32 14.94 -16.84
CA CYS A 357 6.28 13.68 -16.09
C CYS A 357 5.39 12.58 -16.68
N LEU A 358 4.62 12.86 -17.73
CA LEU A 358 3.66 11.92 -18.33
C LEU A 358 4.00 11.57 -19.79
N VAL A 359 5.25 11.17 -20.05
CA VAL A 359 5.63 10.62 -21.36
C VAL A 359 5.51 9.09 -21.34
N SER A 360 4.70 8.60 -22.29
CA SER A 360 4.47 7.23 -22.76
C SER A 360 3.68 6.27 -21.86
N ALA A 361 2.36 6.48 -21.78
CA ALA A 361 1.39 5.40 -21.72
C ALA A 361 0.69 5.31 -23.09
N SER A 362 1.07 4.31 -23.90
CA SER A 362 0.35 3.95 -25.11
C SER A 362 -0.13 2.51 -24.99
N MET A 363 -1.45 2.39 -24.84
CA MET A 363 -2.33 1.30 -25.29
C MET A 363 -1.98 -0.15 -24.88
N LEU A 364 -2.77 -0.67 -23.95
CA LEU A 364 -3.15 -2.09 -23.96
C LEU A 364 -4.67 -2.18 -24.23
N PRO A 365 -5.12 -3.05 -25.15
CA PRO A 365 -6.52 -3.15 -25.52
C PRO A 365 -7.29 -3.99 -24.49
N VAL A 366 -8.47 -3.51 -24.14
CA VAL A 366 -9.49 -4.26 -23.39
C VAL A 366 -9.97 -5.41 -24.29
N ALA A 367 -9.75 -6.65 -23.86
CA ALA A 367 -10.39 -7.82 -24.48
C ALA A 367 -11.78 -8.01 -23.85
N SER A 368 -12.75 -8.10 -24.74
CA SER A 368 -14.20 -8.31 -24.58
C SER A 368 -14.60 -9.59 -23.86
#